data_AF-A0A944Y4X9-F1
#
_entry.id   AF-A0A944Y4X9-F1
#
_cell.length_a   1.000
_cell.length_b   1.000
_cell.length_c   1.000
_cell.angle_alpha   90.00
_cell.angle_beta   90.00
_cell.angle_gamma   90.00
#
_symmetry.space_group_name_H-M   'P 1'
#
loop_
_entity.id
_entity.type
_entity.pdbx_description
1 polymer ?
#
loop_
_entity_poly.entity_id
_entity_poly.type
_entity_poly.pdbx_seq_one_letter_code
_entity_poly.pdbx_strand_id
1 'polypeptide(L)'
;MCDVCNLEGKDWKFHNYPRITINQAKFYRVYLGQVAKVKLCHLHTIENFLIGESRFLKEHLSLAVDMGRNRNNYTQSSEGENYVPASVWF
;
A
#
# COMPACT_ATOMS: atom_id res chain seq x y z
N MET A 1 1.41 -8.67 -10.37
CA MET A 1 2.11 -8.98 -9.11
C MET A 1 2.02 -7.76 -8.21
N CYS A 2 2.07 -7.92 -6.88
CA CYS A 2 1.94 -6.85 -5.88
C CYS A 2 3.33 -6.59 -5.38
N ASP A 3 3.47 -5.40 -4.84
CA ASP A 3 4.73 -4.93 -4.32
C ASP A 3 5.19 -5.88 -3.19
N VAL A 4 4.30 -6.35 -2.32
CA VAL A 4 4.63 -7.34 -1.27
C VAL A 4 5.11 -8.68 -1.82
N CYS A 5 4.30 -9.39 -2.61
CA CYS A 5 4.70 -10.70 -3.15
C CYS A 5 5.99 -10.60 -3.98
N ASN A 6 6.17 -9.50 -4.70
CA ASN A 6 7.36 -9.26 -5.53
C ASN A 6 8.61 -9.12 -4.65
N LEU A 7 8.53 -8.32 -3.59
CA LEU A 7 9.65 -8.07 -2.68
C LEU A 7 9.97 -9.28 -1.78
N GLU A 8 8.97 -10.10 -1.46
CA GLU A 8 9.14 -11.31 -0.64
C GLU A 8 9.44 -12.57 -1.45
N GLY A 9 9.50 -12.48 -2.79
CA GLY A 9 9.76 -13.63 -3.66
C GLY A 9 8.66 -14.70 -3.63
N LYS A 10 7.43 -14.33 -3.27
CA LYS A 10 6.29 -15.26 -3.18
C LYS A 10 5.63 -15.44 -4.55
N ASP A 11 5.24 -16.67 -4.87
CA ASP A 11 4.40 -16.94 -6.04
C ASP A 11 2.99 -16.37 -5.82
N TRP A 12 2.78 -15.16 -6.34
CA TRP A 12 1.49 -14.49 -6.31
C TRP A 12 0.38 -15.37 -6.86
N LYS A 13 0.61 -16.08 -7.98
CA LYS A 13 -0.47 -16.74 -8.73
C LYS A 13 -1.03 -17.89 -7.92
N PHE A 14 -0.13 -18.67 -7.32
CA PHE A 14 -0.50 -19.74 -6.42
C PHE A 14 -1.22 -19.20 -5.17
N HIS A 15 -0.67 -18.17 -4.51
CA HIS A 15 -1.27 -17.64 -3.29
C HIS A 15 -2.64 -16.99 -3.48
N ASN A 16 -2.89 -16.34 -4.62
CA ASN A 16 -4.12 -15.60 -4.84
C ASN A 16 -5.18 -16.38 -5.64
N TYR A 17 -4.91 -17.60 -6.08
CA TYR A 17 -5.88 -18.39 -6.82
C TYR A 17 -7.15 -18.66 -5.98
N PRO A 18 -8.36 -18.47 -6.52
CA PRO A 18 -8.72 -18.15 -7.91
C PRO A 18 -8.80 -16.63 -8.24
N ARG A 19 -8.61 -15.74 -7.27
CA ARG A 19 -8.78 -14.28 -7.42
C ARG A 19 -7.47 -13.55 -7.70
N ILE A 20 -7.10 -13.46 -8.98
CA ILE A 20 -5.83 -12.85 -9.43
C ILE A 20 -6.01 -11.35 -9.73
N THR A 21 -6.59 -10.57 -8.81
CA THR A 21 -6.78 -9.12 -9.00
C THR A 21 -5.71 -8.29 -8.30
N ILE A 22 -5.21 -7.25 -8.97
CA ILE A 22 -4.35 -6.22 -8.36
C ILE A 22 -5.22 -5.01 -8.02
N ASN A 23 -5.14 -4.54 -6.79
CA ASN A 23 -5.76 -3.29 -6.36
C ASN A 23 -4.68 -2.25 -6.06
N GLN A 24 -4.96 -0.98 -6.35
CA GLN A 24 -4.13 0.13 -5.88
C GLN A 24 -4.65 0.60 -4.52
N ALA A 25 -3.94 0.25 -3.45
CA ALA A 25 -4.21 0.74 -2.11
C ALA A 25 -3.57 2.11 -1.91
N LYS A 26 -4.28 3.01 -1.25
CA LYS A 26 -3.78 4.33 -0.83
C LYS A 26 -3.35 4.22 0.64
N PHE A 27 -2.09 4.55 0.91
CA PHE A 27 -1.50 4.57 2.24
C PHE A 27 -1.31 6.03 2.65
N TYR A 28 -2.05 6.48 3.67
CA TYR A 28 -2.12 7.88 4.07
C TYR A 28 -1.14 8.24 5.18
N ARG A 29 -0.65 7.26 5.95
CA ARG A 29 0.16 7.50 7.16
C ARG A 29 1.66 7.34 6.96
N VAL A 30 2.10 7.12 5.72
CA VAL A 30 3.49 6.77 5.41
C VAL A 30 4.35 7.99 5.09
N TYR A 31 3.81 8.94 4.32
CA TYR A 31 4.52 10.16 3.95
C TYR A 31 3.76 11.37 4.47
N LEU A 32 4.48 12.29 5.13
CA LEU A 32 3.88 13.51 5.65
C LEU A 32 3.34 14.35 4.48
N GLY A 33 2.01 14.59 4.48
CA GLY A 33 1.34 15.40 3.46
C GLY A 33 1.24 14.74 2.08
N GLN A 34 1.52 13.44 1.95
CA GLN A 34 1.45 12.72 0.68
C GLN A 34 0.81 11.35 0.83
N VAL A 35 0.06 10.94 -0.19
CA VAL A 35 -0.55 9.61 -0.26
C VAL A 35 0.36 8.69 -1.06
N ALA A 36 0.76 7.57 -0.46
CA ALA A 36 1.48 6.53 -1.15
C ALA A 36 0.49 5.59 -1.85
N LYS A 37 0.72 5.27 -3.13
CA LYS A 37 -0.07 4.27 -3.86
C LYS A 37 0.72 2.96 -3.95
N VAL A 38 0.18 1.89 -3.37
CA VAL A 38 0.81 0.56 -3.32
C VAL A 38 -0.06 -0.45 -4.06
N LYS A 39 0.53 -1.27 -4.93
CA LYS A 39 -0.17 -2.35 -5.63
C LYS A 39 -0.25 -3.56 -4.70
N LEU A 40 -1.46 -3.94 -4.28
CA LEU A 40 -1.71 -5.08 -3.41
C LEU A 40 -2.53 -6.16 -4.14
N CYS A 41 -2.33 -7.42 -3.75
CA CYS A 41 -3.19 -8.52 -4.17
C CYS A 41 -4.48 -8.58 -3.34
N HIS A 42 -5.41 -9.45 -3.72
CA HIS A 42 -6.63 -9.64 -2.95
C HIS A 42 -6.36 -9.97 -1.48
N LEU A 43 -5.43 -10.90 -1.21
CA LEU A 43 -5.06 -11.27 0.16
C LEU A 43 -4.46 -10.10 0.94
N HIS A 44 -3.43 -9.45 0.42
CA HIS A 44 -2.79 -8.31 1.09
C HIS A 44 -3.71 -7.08 1.18
N THR A 45 -4.72 -6.96 0.30
CA THR A 45 -5.77 -5.93 0.42
C THR A 45 -6.64 -6.21 1.65
N ILE A 46 -7.09 -7.46 1.83
CA ILE A 46 -7.88 -7.88 2.99
C ILE A 46 -7.05 -7.72 4.27
N GLU A 47 -5.80 -8.17 4.26
CA GLU A 47 -4.90 -8.06 5.40
C GLU A 47 -4.68 -6.60 5.79
N ASN A 48 -4.30 -5.73 4.85
CA ASN A 48 -4.13 -4.31 5.11
C ASN A 48 -5.41 -3.67 5.66
N PHE A 49 -6.58 -4.08 5.19
CA PHE A 49 -7.86 -3.61 5.73
C PHE A 49 -8.09 -4.07 7.17
N LEU A 50 -7.74 -5.32 7.51
CA LEU A 50 -7.95 -5.90 8.84
C LEU A 50 -6.98 -5.34 9.89
N ILE A 51 -5.69 -5.20 9.57
CA ILE A 51 -4.67 -4.82 10.56
C ILE A 51 -4.28 -3.34 10.47
N GLY A 52 -4.64 -2.66 9.37
CA GLY A 52 -4.33 -1.27 9.10
C GLY A 52 -2.89 -1.04 8.64
N GLU A 53 -2.67 0.09 7.97
CA GLU A 53 -1.39 0.45 7.31
C GLU A 53 -0.17 0.30 8.22
N SER A 54 -0.25 0.82 9.45
CA SER A 54 0.90 0.86 10.36
C SER A 54 1.34 -0.51 10.85
N ARG A 55 0.41 -1.47 11.00
CA ARG A 55 0.75 -2.86 11.35
C ARG A 55 1.15 -3.64 10.10
N PHE A 56 0.43 -3.44 9.00
CA PHE A 56 0.75 -4.04 7.71
C PHE A 56 2.21 -3.80 7.29
N LEU A 57 2.70 -2.56 7.41
CA LEU A 57 4.11 -2.24 7.12
C LEU A 57 5.12 -2.83 8.12
N LYS A 58 4.69 -3.14 9.35
CA LYS A 58 5.55 -3.82 10.34
C LYS A 58 5.69 -5.31 10.03
N GLU A 59 4.61 -5.94 9.56
CA GLU A 59 4.64 -7.35 9.13
C GLU A 59 5.39 -7.53 7.79
N HIS A 60 5.26 -6.55 6.89
CA HIS A 60 5.95 -6.55 5.58
C HIS A 60 7.11 -5.56 5.53
N LEU A 61 8.16 -5.82 6.30
CA LEU A 61 9.34 -4.95 6.40
C LEU A 61 10.01 -4.67 5.06
N SER A 62 10.05 -5.65 4.15
CA SER A 62 10.62 -5.46 2.81
C SER A 62 9.92 -4.35 2.03
N LEU A 63 8.58 -4.28 2.14
CA LEU A 63 7.79 -3.21 1.54
C LEU A 63 8.08 -1.87 2.23
N ALA A 64 8.13 -1.83 3.56
CA ALA A 64 8.42 -0.58 4.29
C ALA A 64 9.80 -0.01 3.94
N VAL A 65 10.82 -0.87 3.86
CA VAL A 65 12.18 -0.49 3.45
C VAL A 65 12.21 -0.03 2.00
N ASP A 66 11.53 -0.73 1.10
CA ASP A 66 11.47 -0.35 -0.31
C ASP A 66 10.77 1.00 -0.51
N MET A 67 9.64 1.24 0.18
CA MET A 67 8.95 2.52 0.18
C MET A 67 9.86 3.65 0.69
N GLY A 68 10.62 3.40 1.76
CA GLY A 68 11.59 4.37 2.29
C GLY A 68 12.72 4.72 1.30
N ARG A 69 13.22 3.74 0.54
CA ARG A 69 14.30 3.92 -0.45
C ARG A 69 13.81 4.50 -1.78
N ASN A 70 12.64 4.05 -2.23
CA ASN A 70 12.10 4.30 -3.56
C ASN A 70 10.84 5.17 -3.52
N ARG A 71 10.82 6.18 -2.65
CA ARG A 71 9.64 7.05 -2.39
C ARG A 71 8.93 7.51 -3.65
N ASN A 72 9.69 7.97 -4.65
CA ASN A 72 9.14 8.53 -5.90
C ASN A 72 8.28 7.53 -6.69
N ASN A 73 8.50 6.21 -6.52
CA ASN A 73 7.70 5.19 -7.17
C ASN A 73 6.30 5.05 -6.56
N TYR A 74 6.13 5.48 -5.31
CA TYR A 74 4.90 5.35 -4.53
C TYR A 74 4.13 6.66 -4.41
N THR A 75 4.83 7.80 -4.48
CA THR A 75 4.22 9.14 -4.43
C THR A 75 3.91 9.62 -5.85
N GLN A 76 2.69 9.38 -6.34
CA GLN A 76 2.21 10.14 -7.49
C GLN A 76 1.70 11.49 -6.99
N SER A 77 2.10 12.57 -7.66
CA SER A 77 1.56 13.91 -7.44
C SER A 77 0.04 13.87 -7.62
N SER A 78 -0.69 14.01 -6.52
CA SER A 78 -2.13 14.23 -6.53
C SER A 78 -2.40 15.69 -6.93
N GLU A 79 -2.16 16.03 -8.19
CA GLU A 79 -2.82 17.18 -8.81
C GLU A 79 -4.31 16.80 -8.95
N GLY A 80 -5.12 17.11 -7.93
CA GLY A 80 -6.58 17.10 -8.08
C GLY A 80 -7.43 16.37 -7.03
N GLU A 81 -6.89 15.86 -5.93
CA GLU A 81 -7.75 15.41 -4.80
C GLU A 81 -7.67 16.44 -3.67
N ASN A 82 -8.75 17.22 -3.52
CA ASN A 82 -8.92 18.23 -2.47
C ASN A 82 -8.62 17.62 -1.09
N TYR A 83 -7.48 17.99 -0.52
CA TYR A 83 -7.14 17.70 0.86
C TYR A 83 -8.17 18.40 1.76
N VAL A 84 -9.07 17.62 2.37
CA VAL A 84 -9.95 18.10 3.44
C VAL A 84 -9.19 17.86 4.75
N PRO A 85 -8.69 18.90 5.44
CA PRO A 85 -7.95 18.70 6.68
C PRO A 85 -8.83 18.06 7.75
N ALA A 86 -8.22 17.28 8.63
CA ALA A 86 -8.90 16.61 9.74
C ALA A 86 -9.68 17.57 10.67
N SER A 87 -9.36 18.87 10.63
CA SER A 87 -10.07 19.94 11.32
C SER A 87 -11.47 20.27 10.78
N VAL A 88 -11.89 19.67 9.66
CA VAL A 88 -13.24 19.85 9.09
C VAL A 88 -14.23 18.81 9.64
N TRP A 89 -13.73 17.79 10.34
CA TRP A 89 -14.55 16.70 10.92
C TRP A 89 -14.92 16.92 12.40
N PHE A 90 -14.57 18.07 12.98
CA PHE A 90 -14.88 18.45 14.36
C PHE A 90 -15.38 19.89 14.45
#